data_AF-A0AAV5NV94-F1
#
_entry.id   AF-A0AAV5NV94-F1
#
_cell.length_a   1.000
_cell.length_b   1.000
_cell.length_c   1.000
_cell.angle_alpha   90.00
_cell.angle_beta   90.00
_cell.angle_gamma   90.00
#
_symmetry.space_group_name_H-M   'P 1'
#
loop_
_entity.id
_entity.type
_entity.pdbx_description
1 polymer ?
#
loop_
_entity_poly.entity_id
_entity_poly.type
_entity_poly.pdbx_seq_one_letter_code
_entity_poly.pdbx_strand_id
1 'polypeptide(L)'
;MKFEFLNTEIVALVNFVAALFTIAAAVIALITLLSWKKQQLLGPKLNAVLEAEDCYYLVVQGYMQNFSFFFHSSKLAFETRNAPKETRAEANDVISRESEKLNFEKQALHDSNFQLAVLRMQRLGLIAEIDKSMDTKHLTEIFEGYLERIQKHDYSDEDSNNDFLSSFAHEICWIQDSGKQAFKTIRDSL
;
A
#
# COMPACT_ATOMS: atom_id res chain seq x y z
N MET A 1 -29.97 -58.04 42.45
CA MET A 1 -29.85 -56.72 43.11
C MET A 1 -28.51 -56.02 42.89
N LYS A 2 -27.35 -56.69 42.85
CA LYS A 2 -26.05 -56.03 42.54
C LYS A 2 -25.89 -55.54 41.09
N PHE A 3 -26.54 -56.19 40.11
CA PHE A 3 -26.45 -55.83 38.69
C PHE A 3 -27.22 -54.54 38.31
N GLU A 4 -28.34 -54.25 38.97
CA GLU A 4 -29.12 -53.03 38.72
C GLU A 4 -28.45 -51.77 39.28
N PHE A 5 -27.77 -51.89 40.43
CA PHE A 5 -26.96 -50.82 41.01
C PHE A 5 -25.74 -50.48 40.15
N LEU A 6 -25.02 -51.49 39.63
CA LEU A 6 -23.87 -51.25 38.74
C LEU A 6 -24.29 -50.55 37.43
N ASN A 7 -25.47 -50.90 36.90
CA ASN A 7 -25.99 -50.33 35.67
C ASN A 7 -26.44 -48.86 35.85
N THR A 8 -27.00 -48.53 37.01
CA THR A 8 -27.39 -47.14 37.35
C THR A 8 -26.18 -46.24 37.61
N GLU A 9 -25.11 -46.77 38.24
CA GLU A 9 -23.85 -46.02 38.42
C GLU A 9 -23.10 -45.78 37.10
N ILE A 10 -23.07 -46.76 36.19
CA ILE A 10 -22.47 -46.60 34.86
C ILE A 10 -23.23 -45.56 34.03
N VAL A 11 -24.57 -45.59 34.05
CA VAL A 11 -25.40 -44.59 33.36
C VAL A 11 -25.20 -43.19 33.96
N ALA A 12 -25.08 -43.08 35.28
CA ALA A 12 -24.78 -41.81 35.95
C ALA A 12 -23.39 -41.27 35.57
N LEU A 13 -22.38 -42.14 35.49
CA LEU A 13 -21.03 -41.77 35.05
C LEU A 13 -21.02 -41.30 33.59
N VAL A 14 -21.71 -42.00 32.69
CA VAL A 14 -21.83 -41.61 31.28
C VAL A 14 -22.54 -40.26 31.14
N ASN A 15 -23.64 -40.04 31.87
CA ASN A 15 -24.34 -38.76 31.87
C ASN A 15 -23.48 -37.61 32.43
N PHE A 16 -22.69 -37.87 33.47
CA PHE A 16 -21.76 -36.89 34.03
C PHE A 16 -20.65 -36.52 33.03
N VAL A 17 -20.05 -37.52 32.38
CA VAL A 17 -19.03 -37.29 31.34
C VAL A 17 -19.63 -36.55 30.13
N ALA A 18 -20.83 -36.92 29.69
CA ALA A 18 -21.54 -36.22 28.63
C ALA A 18 -21.87 -34.77 29.00
N ALA A 19 -22.24 -34.51 30.25
CA ALA A 19 -22.46 -33.15 30.75
C ALA A 19 -21.16 -32.33 30.74
N LEU A 20 -20.01 -32.91 31.13
CA LEU A 20 -18.71 -32.25 31.04
C LEU A 20 -18.33 -31.90 29.59
N PHE A 21 -18.53 -32.82 28.64
CA PHE A 21 -18.31 -32.53 27.21
C PHE A 21 -19.25 -31.45 26.68
N THR A 22 -20.51 -31.43 27.13
CA THR A 22 -21.49 -30.40 26.76
C THR A 22 -21.07 -29.03 27.29
N ILE A 23 -20.59 -28.95 28.53
CA ILE A 23 -20.05 -27.71 29.11
C ILE A 23 -18.81 -27.25 28.33
N ALA A 24 -17.88 -28.15 28.02
CA ALA A 24 -16.70 -27.82 27.23
C ALA A 24 -17.07 -27.30 25.83
N ALA A 25 -18.01 -27.95 25.15
CA ALA A 25 -18.53 -27.52 23.86
C ALA A 25 -19.20 -26.14 23.94
N ALA A 26 -19.99 -25.88 25.00
CA ALA A 26 -20.62 -24.58 25.22
C ALA A 26 -19.59 -23.46 25.44
N VAL A 27 -18.50 -23.74 26.19
CA VAL A 27 -17.39 -22.79 26.39
C VAL A 27 -16.69 -22.49 25.07
N ILE A 28 -16.39 -23.51 24.27
CA ILE A 28 -15.77 -23.34 22.94
C ILE A 28 -16.69 -22.53 22.02
N ALA A 29 -18.00 -22.81 22.00
CA ALA A 29 -18.97 -22.07 21.22
C ALA A 29 -19.05 -20.59 21.65
N LEU A 30 -19.00 -20.32 22.95
CA LEU A 30 -18.98 -18.95 23.49
C LEU A 30 -17.70 -18.22 23.08
N ILE A 31 -16.52 -18.83 23.20
CA ILE A 31 -15.24 -18.25 22.77
C ILE A 31 -15.27 -17.95 21.26
N THR A 32 -15.82 -18.88 20.47
CA THR A 32 -15.95 -18.73 19.02
C THR A 32 -16.87 -17.56 18.68
N LEU A 33 -18.01 -17.43 19.36
CA LEU A 33 -18.96 -16.34 19.15
C LEU A 33 -18.38 -14.98 19.55
N LEU A 34 -17.62 -14.90 20.64
CA LEU A 34 -16.92 -13.68 21.05
C LEU A 34 -15.84 -13.28 20.04
N SER A 35 -15.02 -14.24 19.59
CA SER A 35 -14.01 -14.00 18.54
C SER A 35 -14.64 -13.54 17.23
N TRP A 36 -15.75 -14.17 16.82
CA TRP A 36 -16.49 -13.80 15.61
C TRP A 36 -17.05 -12.38 15.70
N LYS A 37 -17.67 -12.00 16.84
CA LYS A 37 -18.13 -10.63 17.06
C LYS A 37 -16.98 -9.62 17.00
N LYS A 38 -15.82 -9.95 17.58
CA LYS A 38 -14.62 -9.11 17.50
C LYS A 38 -14.15 -8.95 16.04
N GLN A 39 -14.11 -10.03 15.27
CA GLN A 39 -13.75 -10.01 13.85
C GLN A 39 -14.73 -9.19 13.02
N GLN A 40 -16.04 -9.27 13.27
CA GLN A 40 -17.02 -8.44 12.56
C GLN A 40 -16.85 -6.95 12.83
N LEU A 41 -16.43 -6.58 14.05
CA LEU A 41 -16.20 -5.19 14.42
C LEU A 41 -14.90 -4.64 13.82
N LEU A 42 -13.82 -5.42 13.85
CA LEU A 42 -12.49 -4.99 13.42
C LEU A 42 -12.21 -5.24 11.93
N GLY A 43 -12.88 -6.21 11.31
CA GLY A 43 -12.68 -6.59 9.92
C GLY A 43 -12.82 -5.42 8.94
N PRO A 44 -13.93 -4.65 8.97
CA PRO A 44 -14.09 -3.49 8.10
C PRO A 44 -13.01 -2.42 8.31
N LYS A 45 -12.59 -2.23 9.56
CA LYS A 45 -11.54 -1.26 9.93
C LYS A 45 -10.19 -1.68 9.37
N LEU A 46 -9.79 -2.93 9.62
CA LEU A 46 -8.54 -3.48 9.12
C LEU A 46 -8.50 -3.47 7.59
N ASN A 47 -9.60 -3.87 6.93
CA ASN A 47 -9.70 -3.85 5.48
C ASN A 47 -9.53 -2.43 4.90
N ALA A 48 -10.12 -1.42 5.54
CA ALA A 48 -9.97 -0.04 5.10
C ALA A 48 -8.52 0.47 5.21
N VAL A 49 -7.80 0.09 6.29
CA VAL A 49 -6.37 0.46 6.44
C VAL A 49 -5.52 -0.23 5.38
N LEU A 50 -5.72 -1.54 5.16
CA LEU A 50 -4.95 -2.29 4.17
C LEU A 50 -5.22 -1.79 2.74
N GLU A 51 -6.47 -1.49 2.41
CA GLU A 51 -6.83 -0.92 1.10
C GLU A 51 -6.15 0.44 0.88
N ALA A 52 -6.11 1.31 1.90
CA ALA A 52 -5.44 2.59 1.81
C ALA A 52 -3.91 2.44 1.67
N GLU A 53 -3.31 1.51 2.43
CA GLU A 53 -1.87 1.18 2.35
C GLU A 53 -1.50 0.71 0.92
N ASP A 54 -2.28 -0.21 0.36
CA ASP A 54 -2.06 -0.74 -1.00
C ASP A 54 -2.24 0.36 -2.07
N CYS A 55 -3.28 1.18 -1.95
CA CYS A 55 -3.51 2.28 -2.89
C CYS A 55 -2.39 3.33 -2.82
N TYR A 56 -1.93 3.67 -1.62
CA TYR A 56 -0.81 4.60 -1.42
C TYR A 56 0.48 4.08 -2.06
N TYR A 57 0.79 2.78 -1.88
CA TYR A 57 1.93 2.15 -2.53
C TYR A 57 1.88 2.29 -4.05
N LEU A 58 0.71 2.04 -4.66
CA LEU A 58 0.52 2.18 -6.11
C LEU A 58 0.71 3.62 -6.58
N VAL A 59 0.24 4.60 -5.80
CA VAL A 59 0.47 6.02 -6.08
C VAL A 59 1.96 6.32 -6.13
N VAL A 60 2.70 5.99 -5.06
CA VAL A 60 4.15 6.21 -4.97
C VAL A 60 4.90 5.53 -6.12
N GLN A 61 4.55 4.28 -6.42
CA GLN A 61 5.18 3.53 -7.51
C GLN A 61 4.99 4.22 -8.86
N GLY A 62 3.81 4.78 -9.13
CA GLY A 62 3.55 5.48 -10.38
C GLY A 62 4.35 6.78 -10.50
N TYR A 63 4.54 7.53 -9.41
CA TYR A 63 5.45 8.68 -9.40
C TYR A 63 6.91 8.29 -9.71
N MET A 64 7.39 7.17 -9.16
CA MET A 64 8.74 6.65 -9.48
C MET A 64 8.87 6.28 -10.97
N GLN A 65 7.85 5.62 -11.53
CA GLN A 65 7.84 5.24 -12.95
C GLN A 65 7.85 6.46 -13.86
N ASN A 66 6.99 7.45 -13.56
CA ASN A 66 6.92 8.68 -14.32
C ASN A 66 8.24 9.45 -14.25
N PHE A 67 8.84 9.58 -13.07
CA PHE A 67 10.13 10.27 -12.91
C PHE A 67 11.23 9.58 -13.72
N SER A 68 11.32 8.25 -13.62
CA SER A 68 12.29 7.48 -14.40
C SER A 68 12.14 7.75 -15.90
N PHE A 69 10.92 7.72 -16.43
CA PHE A 69 10.69 8.04 -17.84
C PHE A 69 11.19 9.44 -18.21
N PHE A 70 10.82 10.47 -17.43
CA PHE A 70 11.19 11.85 -17.74
C PHE A 70 12.71 12.05 -17.67
N PHE A 71 13.35 11.50 -16.64
CA PHE A 71 14.80 11.57 -16.48
C PHE A 71 15.54 10.95 -17.69
N HIS A 72 15.21 9.70 -18.03
CA HIS A 72 15.89 8.99 -19.13
C HIS A 72 15.58 9.63 -20.50
N SER A 73 14.35 10.11 -20.71
CA SER A 73 13.98 10.80 -21.96
C SER A 73 14.74 12.11 -22.11
N SER A 74 14.88 12.89 -21.03
CA SER A 74 15.66 14.13 -21.04
C SER A 74 17.15 13.88 -21.24
N LYS A 75 17.71 12.84 -20.61
CA LYS A 75 19.10 12.41 -20.83
C LYS A 75 19.34 12.03 -22.29
N LEU A 76 18.49 11.17 -22.85
CA LEU A 76 18.61 10.74 -24.25
C LEU A 76 18.48 11.92 -25.24
N ALA A 77 17.54 12.84 -24.99
CA ALA A 77 17.39 14.04 -25.79
C ALA A 77 18.63 14.94 -25.72
N PHE A 78 19.26 15.06 -24.55
CA PHE A 78 20.50 15.82 -24.36
C PHE A 78 21.66 15.18 -25.11
N GLU A 79 21.87 13.86 -24.96
CA GLU A 79 22.96 13.11 -25.58
C GLU A 79 22.89 13.14 -27.11
N THR A 80 21.69 13.17 -27.68
CA THR A 80 21.48 13.12 -29.13
C THR A 80 21.30 14.49 -29.78
N ARG A 81 21.27 15.59 -29.02
CA ARG A 81 20.95 16.94 -29.54
C ARG A 81 21.82 17.40 -30.73
N ASN A 82 23.10 17.00 -30.73
CA ASN A 82 24.09 17.35 -31.75
C ASN A 82 24.39 16.20 -32.73
N ALA A 83 23.66 15.08 -32.63
CA ALA A 83 23.84 13.91 -33.49
C ALA A 83 23.21 14.11 -34.88
N PRO A 84 23.56 13.26 -35.88
CA PRO A 84 22.90 13.25 -37.18
C PRO A 84 21.38 13.14 -37.08
N LYS A 85 20.69 13.60 -38.13
CA LYS A 85 19.20 13.60 -38.18
C LYS A 85 18.62 12.21 -37.92
N GLU A 86 19.24 11.17 -38.46
CA GLU A 86 18.80 9.77 -38.32
C GLU A 86 18.86 9.31 -36.86
N THR A 87 19.97 9.55 -36.16
CA THR A 87 20.12 9.23 -34.74
C THR A 87 19.13 9.98 -33.85
N ARG A 88 18.84 11.26 -34.17
CA ARG A 88 17.81 12.03 -33.46
C ARG A 88 16.40 11.50 -33.72
N ALA A 89 16.12 11.03 -34.93
CA ALA A 89 14.84 10.40 -35.25
C ALA A 89 14.67 9.09 -34.45
N GLU A 90 15.70 8.25 -34.38
CA GLU A 90 15.68 7.03 -33.58
C GLU A 90 15.47 7.31 -32.09
N ALA A 91 16.14 8.32 -31.53
CA ALA A 91 15.91 8.75 -30.15
C ALA A 91 14.47 9.20 -29.89
N ASN A 92 13.88 9.96 -30.81
CA ASN A 92 12.48 10.39 -30.72
C ASN A 92 11.51 9.20 -30.81
N ASP A 93 11.81 8.20 -31.64
CA ASP A 93 11.00 6.98 -31.75
C ASP A 93 11.06 6.18 -30.45
N VAL A 94 12.24 6.09 -29.81
CA VAL A 94 12.39 5.46 -28.48
C VAL A 94 11.57 6.20 -27.44
N ILE A 95 11.68 7.53 -27.34
CA ILE A 95 10.92 8.35 -26.38
C ILE A 95 9.41 8.17 -26.61
N SER A 96 8.97 8.20 -27.87
CA SER A 96 7.55 8.05 -28.22
C SER A 96 7.03 6.68 -27.79
N ARG A 97 7.76 5.60 -28.10
CA ARG A 97 7.37 4.24 -27.69
C ARG A 97 7.37 4.04 -26.17
N GLU A 98 8.35 4.60 -25.47
CA GLU A 98 8.37 4.52 -24.00
C GLU A 98 7.25 5.37 -23.38
N SER A 99 6.84 6.46 -24.03
CA SER A 99 5.73 7.30 -23.55
C SER A 99 4.38 6.59 -23.63
N GLU A 100 4.18 5.64 -24.54
CA GLU A 100 2.98 4.81 -24.59
C GLU A 100 2.82 3.93 -23.34
N LYS A 101 3.92 3.66 -22.62
CA LYS A 101 3.89 2.95 -21.34
C LYS A 101 3.47 3.85 -20.18
N LEU A 102 3.57 5.17 -20.33
CA LEU A 102 3.03 6.11 -19.36
C LEU A 102 1.52 6.09 -19.43
N ASN A 103 0.89 5.73 -18.32
CA ASN A 103 -0.56 5.75 -18.21
C ASN A 103 -0.96 6.75 -17.13
N PHE A 104 -1.03 8.03 -17.52
CA PHE A 104 -1.44 9.11 -16.63
C PHE A 104 -2.88 8.94 -16.13
N GLU A 105 -3.76 8.34 -16.92
CA GLU A 105 -5.13 8.00 -16.49
C GLU A 105 -5.11 6.97 -15.34
N LYS A 106 -4.22 5.98 -15.45
CA LYS A 106 -4.02 4.98 -14.40
C LYS A 106 -3.42 5.61 -13.14
N GLN A 107 -2.52 6.57 -13.26
CA GLN A 107 -2.03 7.33 -12.11
C GLN A 107 -3.15 8.11 -11.42
N ALA A 108 -3.94 8.87 -12.18
CA ALA A 108 -5.07 9.62 -11.64
C ALA A 108 -6.12 8.70 -10.98
N LEU A 109 -6.30 7.49 -11.52
CA LEU A 109 -7.14 6.46 -10.92
C LEU A 109 -6.56 5.95 -9.59
N HIS A 110 -5.24 5.73 -9.49
CA HIS A 110 -4.58 5.36 -8.24
C HIS A 110 -4.73 6.46 -7.18
N ASP A 111 -4.52 7.72 -7.55
CA ASP A 111 -4.74 8.87 -6.65
C ASP A 111 -6.18 8.93 -6.16
N SER A 112 -7.15 8.76 -7.07
CA SER A 112 -8.58 8.76 -6.73
C SER A 112 -8.95 7.62 -5.80
N ASN A 113 -8.45 6.40 -6.06
CA ASN A 113 -8.70 5.23 -5.21
C ASN A 113 -8.11 5.41 -3.82
N PHE A 114 -6.92 6.01 -3.72
CA PHE A 114 -6.31 6.33 -2.43
C PHE A 114 -7.17 7.32 -1.63
N GLN A 115 -7.62 8.41 -2.26
CA GLN A 115 -8.51 9.38 -1.62
C GLN A 115 -9.83 8.75 -1.16
N LEU A 116 -10.40 7.83 -1.95
CA LEU A 116 -11.58 7.06 -1.55
C LEU A 116 -11.31 6.15 -0.35
N ALA A 117 -10.15 5.49 -0.29
CA ALA A 117 -9.76 4.66 0.84
C ALA A 117 -9.57 5.48 2.12
N VAL A 118 -8.95 6.66 2.02
CA VAL A 118 -8.83 7.62 3.14
C VAL A 118 -10.19 8.07 3.65
N LEU A 119 -11.13 8.41 2.76
CA LEU A 119 -12.51 8.75 3.15
C LEU A 119 -13.21 7.59 3.88
N ARG A 120 -12.96 6.34 3.49
CA ARG A 120 -13.49 5.16 4.21
C ARG A 120 -12.88 5.04 5.60
N MET A 121 -11.58 5.27 5.75
CA MET A 121 -10.91 5.28 7.06
C MET A 121 -11.49 6.37 7.98
N GLN A 122 -11.71 7.58 7.45
CA GLN A 122 -12.37 8.67 8.18
C GLN A 122 -13.80 8.31 8.60
N ARG A 123 -14.60 7.76 7.68
CA ARG A 123 -15.96 7.31 7.99
C ARG A 123 -16.01 6.26 9.09
N LEU A 124 -15.00 5.39 9.16
CA LEU A 124 -14.88 4.36 10.20
C LEU A 124 -14.25 4.89 11.51
N GLY A 125 -13.93 6.18 11.57
CA GLY A 125 -13.36 6.84 12.74
C GLY A 125 -11.92 6.41 13.05
N LEU A 126 -11.16 5.98 12.04
CA LEU A 126 -9.77 5.55 12.19
C LEU A 126 -8.79 6.71 12.21
N ILE A 127 -9.13 7.76 11.46
CA ILE A 127 -8.36 9.00 11.34
C ILE A 127 -9.35 10.16 11.28
N ALA A 128 -8.96 11.31 11.83
CA ALA A 128 -9.70 12.56 11.64
C ALA A 128 -9.26 13.26 10.34
N GLU A 129 -7.94 13.31 10.12
CA GLU A 129 -7.30 13.94 8.98
C GLU A 129 -6.21 13.03 8.43
N ILE A 130 -5.82 13.27 7.18
CA ILE A 130 -4.69 12.56 6.56
C ILE A 130 -3.39 13.04 7.21
N ASP A 131 -2.55 12.10 7.61
CA ASP A 131 -1.19 12.43 8.05
C ASP A 131 -0.41 13.02 6.87
N LYS A 132 0.41 14.05 7.12
CA LYS A 132 1.25 14.67 6.09
C LYS A 132 2.14 13.64 5.39
N SER A 133 2.60 12.61 6.09
CA SER A 133 3.39 11.51 5.51
C SER A 133 2.62 10.67 4.48
N MET A 134 1.29 10.71 4.49
CA MET A 134 0.41 10.02 3.54
C MET A 134 -0.22 10.97 2.52
N ASP A 135 0.04 12.28 2.60
CA ASP A 135 -0.56 13.27 1.72
C ASP A 135 0.02 13.21 0.31
N THR A 136 -0.81 12.84 -0.65
CA THR A 136 -0.41 12.77 -2.06
C THR A 136 -0.07 14.12 -2.65
N LYS A 137 -0.57 15.24 -2.08
CA LYS A 137 -0.18 16.58 -2.54
C LYS A 137 1.30 16.84 -2.32
N HIS A 138 1.82 16.46 -1.16
CA HIS A 138 3.25 16.61 -0.87
C HIS A 138 4.11 15.78 -1.84
N LEU A 139 3.65 14.57 -2.18
CA LEU A 139 4.29 13.72 -3.18
C LEU A 139 4.29 14.39 -4.57
N THR A 140 3.17 15.00 -4.97
CA THR A 140 3.05 15.78 -6.20
C THR A 140 4.03 16.95 -6.22
N GLU A 141 4.09 17.75 -5.14
CA GLU A 141 5.00 18.89 -5.03
C GLU A 141 6.46 18.49 -5.19
N ILE A 142 6.88 17.39 -4.55
CA ILE A 142 8.23 16.86 -4.68
C ILE A 142 8.48 16.46 -6.14
N PHE A 143 7.57 15.68 -6.73
CA PHE A 143 7.71 15.25 -8.11
C PHE A 143 7.81 16.43 -9.10
N GLU A 144 6.94 17.42 -8.98
CA GLU A 144 6.96 18.62 -9.83
C GLU A 144 8.28 19.40 -9.65
N GLY A 145 8.77 19.54 -8.42
CA GLY A 145 10.07 20.15 -8.14
C GLY A 145 11.23 19.41 -8.83
N TYR A 146 11.19 18.09 -8.88
CA TYR A 146 12.17 17.30 -9.63
C TYR A 146 12.00 17.40 -11.15
N LEU A 147 10.78 17.48 -11.67
CA LEU A 147 10.55 17.73 -13.10
C LEU A 147 11.14 19.06 -13.55
N GLU A 148 11.00 20.13 -12.75
CA GLU A 148 11.63 21.41 -13.05
C GLU A 148 13.16 21.32 -13.06
N ARG A 149 13.74 20.53 -12.15
CA ARG A 149 15.19 20.31 -12.09
C ARG A 149 15.69 19.49 -13.27
N ILE A 150 14.94 18.48 -13.72
CA ILE A 150 15.23 17.69 -14.94
C ILE A 150 15.42 18.62 -16.14
N GLN A 151 14.55 19.61 -16.32
CA GLN A 151 14.63 20.54 -17.45
C GLN A 151 15.89 21.42 -17.43
N LYS A 152 16.47 21.65 -16.25
CA LYS A 152 17.64 22.51 -16.02
C LYS A 152 18.93 21.71 -15.83
N HIS A 153 18.84 20.38 -15.77
CA HIS A 153 19.95 19.50 -15.43
C HIS A 153 20.96 19.40 -16.57
N ASP A 154 22.25 19.43 -16.23
CA ASP A 154 23.32 19.13 -17.17
C ASP A 154 23.63 17.63 -17.13
N TYR A 155 23.29 16.95 -18.22
CA TYR A 155 23.46 15.50 -18.34
C TYR A 155 24.86 15.07 -18.79
N SER A 156 25.80 16.00 -18.96
CA SER A 156 27.16 15.70 -19.42
C SER A 156 28.04 14.97 -18.40
N ASP A 157 27.70 15.05 -17.11
CA ASP A 157 28.42 14.41 -16.02
C ASP A 157 27.62 13.23 -15.44
N GLU A 158 28.22 12.04 -15.47
CA GLU A 158 27.57 10.82 -15.02
C GLU A 158 27.45 10.73 -13.50
N ASP A 159 28.37 11.35 -12.76
CA ASP A 159 28.28 11.40 -11.30
C ASP A 159 27.11 12.31 -10.89
N SER A 160 26.97 13.48 -11.52
CA SER A 160 25.81 14.37 -11.39
C SER A 160 24.48 13.67 -11.75
N ASN A 161 24.45 12.84 -12.80
CA ASN A 161 23.27 12.05 -13.18
C ASN A 161 22.88 11.04 -12.09
N ASN A 162 23.87 10.33 -11.53
CA ASN A 162 23.66 9.34 -10.47
C ASN A 162 23.23 10.00 -9.15
N ASP A 163 23.83 11.13 -8.80
CA ASP A 163 23.46 11.93 -7.63
C ASP A 163 22.03 12.44 -7.74
N PHE A 164 21.60 12.85 -8.93
CA PHE A 164 20.23 13.31 -9.17
C PHE A 164 19.21 12.19 -9.01
N LEU A 165 19.46 11.02 -9.63
CA LEU A 165 18.60 9.83 -9.49
C LEU A 165 18.53 9.33 -8.06
N SER A 166 19.68 9.26 -7.37
CA SER A 166 19.75 8.78 -5.99
C SER A 166 19.07 9.74 -5.01
N SER A 167 19.18 11.06 -5.23
CA SER A 167 18.47 12.06 -4.44
C SER A 167 16.95 11.86 -4.51
N PHE A 168 16.41 11.72 -5.73
CA PHE A 168 14.98 11.47 -5.91
C PHE A 168 14.55 10.14 -5.27
N ALA A 169 15.31 9.06 -5.54
CA ALA A 169 15.01 7.74 -4.99
C ALA A 169 15.02 7.75 -3.46
N HIS A 170 16.00 8.42 -2.84
CA HIS A 170 16.08 8.55 -1.39
C HIS A 170 14.86 9.28 -0.81
N GLU A 171 14.46 10.39 -1.42
CA GLU A 171 13.33 11.20 -0.96
C GLU A 171 12.00 10.45 -1.09
N ILE A 172 11.78 9.76 -2.21
CA ILE A 172 10.58 8.92 -2.38
C ILE A 172 10.57 7.73 -1.42
N CYS A 173 11.70 7.03 -1.23
CA CYS A 173 11.78 5.94 -0.25
C CYS A 173 11.47 6.44 1.16
N TRP A 174 11.97 7.61 1.54
CA TRP A 174 11.68 8.19 2.85
C TRP A 174 10.18 8.50 3.03
N ILE A 175 9.52 9.03 2.00
CA ILE A 175 8.06 9.26 2.01
C ILE A 175 7.30 7.95 2.15
N GLN A 176 7.68 6.94 1.35
CA GLN A 176 7.06 5.62 1.38
C GLN A 176 7.17 4.96 2.76
N ASP A 177 8.36 5.00 3.36
CA ASP A 177 8.61 4.43 4.69
C ASP A 177 7.84 5.19 5.78
N SER A 178 7.75 6.51 5.66
CA SER A 178 6.98 7.35 6.57
C SER A 178 5.48 7.02 6.49
N GLY A 179 4.93 6.93 5.28
CA GLY A 179 3.53 6.53 5.06
C GLY A 179 3.24 5.12 5.58
N LYS A 180 4.13 4.16 5.31
CA LYS A 180 4.03 2.78 5.85
C LYS A 180 4.01 2.77 7.38
N GLN A 181 4.84 3.58 8.02
CA GLN A 181 4.86 3.69 9.46
C GLN A 181 3.55 4.30 10.00
N ALA A 182 2.97 5.29 9.31
CA ALA A 182 1.67 5.85 9.67
C ALA A 182 0.53 4.80 9.58
N PHE A 183 0.47 4.03 8.48
CA PHE A 183 -0.51 2.93 8.35
C PHE A 183 -0.33 1.86 9.43
N LYS A 184 0.92 1.51 9.77
CA LYS A 184 1.22 0.59 10.86
C LYS A 184 0.69 1.12 12.20
N THR A 185 0.93 2.39 12.53
CA THR A 185 0.42 3.00 13.76
C THR A 185 -1.11 2.95 13.84
N ILE A 186 -1.81 3.20 12.73
CA ILE A 186 -3.27 3.11 12.68
C ILE A 186 -3.72 1.66 12.89
N ARG A 187 -3.07 0.69 12.22
CA ARG A 187 -3.37 -0.74 12.37
C ARG A 187 -3.15 -1.25 13.79
N ASP A 188 -2.07 -0.82 14.44
CA ASP A 188 -1.73 -1.23 15.82
C ASP A 188 -2.70 -0.64 16.86
N SER A 189 -3.53 0.36 16.48
CA SER A 189 -4.56 0.97 17.32
C SER A 189 -5.94 0.30 17.26
N LEU A 190 -6.12 -0.69 16.37
CA LEU A 190 -7.37 -1.45 16.16
C LEU A 190 -7.57 -2.57 17.18
#